data_AF-A0A2M9P2V0-F1
#
_entry.id   AF-A0A2M9P2V0-F1
#
_cell.length_a   1.000
_cell.length_b   1.000
_cell.length_c   1.000
_cell.angle_alpha   90.00
_cell.angle_beta   90.00
_cell.angle_gamma   90.00
#
_symmetry.space_group_name_H-M   'P 1'
#
loop_
_entity.id
_entity.type
_entity.pdbx_description
1 polymer ?
#
loop_
_entity_poly.entity_id
_entity_poly.type
_entity_poly.pdbx_seq_one_letter_code
_entity_poly.pdbx_strand_id
1 'polypeptide(L)'
;LFRSDEYLDEVKSWIEEAYEYSLPVFLLGHSMGGLISIRLLQEEEWDIAGVILSSPCLGLVTKPPKFLASISHGLNLVMPQFRVDSGLTPEMATRSSEVRE
;
A
#
# COMPACT_ATOMS: atom_id res chain seq x y z
N LEU A 1 1.37 -12.72 -12.07
CA LEU A 1 1.51 -12.16 -10.71
C LEU A 1 2.66 -11.15 -10.69
N PHE A 2 2.60 -10.20 -11.64
CA PHE A 2 3.54 -9.08 -11.80
C PHE A 2 2.95 -7.89 -11.02
N ARG A 3 3.73 -7.24 -10.14
CA ARG A 3 3.57 -5.88 -9.54
C ARG A 3 4.06 -5.73 -8.08
N SER A 4 4.61 -6.76 -7.43
CA SER A 4 5.10 -6.63 -6.03
C SER A 4 6.57 -6.20 -5.94
N ASP A 5 7.41 -6.67 -6.86
CA ASP A 5 8.86 -6.51 -6.76
C ASP A 5 9.31 -5.04 -6.88
N GLU A 6 8.65 -4.25 -7.74
CA GLU A 6 8.92 -2.81 -7.90
C GLU A 6 8.75 -2.02 -6.59
N TYR A 7 7.73 -2.37 -5.77
CA TYR A 7 7.55 -1.72 -4.47
C TYR A 7 8.61 -2.14 -3.45
N LEU A 8 9.12 -3.37 -3.57
CA LEU A 8 10.19 -3.84 -2.70
C LEU A 8 11.49 -3.14 -3.06
N ASP A 9 11.84 -3.08 -4.34
CA ASP A 9 13.04 -2.41 -4.85
C ASP A 9 13.07 -0.92 -4.44
N GLU A 10 11.93 -0.24 -4.56
CA GLU A 10 11.81 1.15 -4.15
C GLU A 10 12.05 1.30 -2.63
N VAL A 11 11.42 0.48 -1.80
CA VAL A 11 11.62 0.52 -0.33
C VAL A 11 13.06 0.17 0.04
N LYS A 12 13.72 -0.75 -0.68
CA LYS A 12 15.15 -1.06 -0.48
C LYS A 12 16.01 0.18 -0.71
N SER A 13 15.78 0.91 -1.80
CA SER A 13 16.52 2.14 -2.09
C SER A 13 16.34 3.21 -1.00
N TRP A 14 15.14 3.31 -0.41
CA TRP A 14 14.88 4.23 0.69
C TRP A 14 15.60 3.82 1.98
N ILE A 15 15.73 2.52 2.23
CA ILE A 15 16.47 1.99 3.39
C ILE A 15 17.97 2.27 3.20
N GLU A 16 18.50 2.03 2.01
CA GLU A 16 19.91 2.32 1.68
C GLU A 16 20.22 3.80 1.88
N GLU A 17 19.38 4.69 1.34
CA GLU A 17 19.52 6.14 1.56
C GLU A 17 19.41 6.51 3.04
N ALA A 18 18.52 5.86 3.80
CA ALA A 18 18.38 6.13 5.23
C ALA A 18 19.62 5.73 6.04
N TYR A 19 20.36 4.70 5.62
CA TYR A 19 21.59 4.28 6.28
C TYR A 19 22.72 5.31 6.17
N GLU A 20 22.75 6.13 5.11
CA GLU A 20 23.75 7.20 4.94
C GLU A 20 23.72 8.23 6.09
N TYR A 21 22.58 8.37 6.76
CA TYR A 21 22.44 9.27 7.91
C TYR A 21 23.10 8.73 9.19
N SER A 22 23.60 7.48 9.20
CA SER A 22 24.24 6.85 10.37
C SER A 22 23.35 6.88 11.64
N LEU A 23 22.03 6.79 11.45
CA LEU A 23 21.03 6.75 12.51
C LEU A 23 20.23 5.44 12.44
N PRO A 24 19.64 4.96 13.56
CA PRO A 24 18.78 3.79 13.54
C PRO A 24 17.59 3.97 12.60
N VAL A 25 17.39 3.03 11.67
CA VAL A 25 16.31 3.08 10.68
C VAL A 25 15.06 2.37 11.21
N PHE A 26 13.91 3.02 11.10
CA PHE A 26 12.60 2.46 11.45
C PHE A 26 11.69 2.42 10.23
N LEU A 27 10.99 1.30 10.02
CA LEU A 27 9.99 1.17 8.96
C LEU A 27 8.57 1.35 9.51
N LEU A 28 7.81 2.27 8.92
CA LEU A 28 6.38 2.45 9.21
C LEU A 28 5.55 1.96 8.03
N GLY A 29 4.84 0.85 8.21
CA GLY A 29 3.95 0.29 7.20
C GLY A 29 2.48 0.43 7.59
N HIS A 30 1.69 1.14 6.77
CA HIS A 30 0.24 1.23 6.93
C HIS A 30 -0.51 0.48 5.82
N SER A 31 -1.57 -0.27 6.16
CA SER A 31 -2.40 -0.98 5.16
C SER A 31 -1.54 -1.86 4.23
N MET A 32 -1.55 -1.61 2.93
CA MET A 32 -0.68 -2.30 1.95
C MET A 32 0.81 -2.10 2.23
N GLY A 33 1.22 -0.91 2.69
CA GLY A 33 2.60 -0.65 3.09
C GLY A 33 3.07 -1.57 4.23
N GLY A 34 2.18 -1.94 5.13
CA GLY A 34 2.46 -2.93 6.17
C GLY A 34 2.77 -4.32 5.60
N LEU A 35 2.04 -4.75 4.56
CA LEU A 35 2.31 -6.01 3.87
C LEU A 35 3.66 -5.96 3.13
N ILE A 36 3.97 -4.83 2.50
CA ILE A 36 5.27 -4.60 1.82
C ILE A 36 6.41 -4.68 2.83
N SER A 37 6.34 -3.97 3.96
CA SER A 37 7.38 -4.01 5.00
C SER A 37 7.59 -5.42 5.56
N ILE A 38 6.52 -6.17 5.78
CA ILE A 38 6.62 -7.56 6.25
C ILE A 38 7.27 -8.44 5.19
N ARG A 39 6.87 -8.29 3.92
CA ARG A 39 7.40 -9.10 2.82
C ARG A 39 8.88 -8.85 2.61
N LEU A 40 9.32 -7.59 2.64
CA LEU A 40 10.71 -7.19 2.51
C LEU A 40 11.59 -7.91 3.55
N LEU A 41 11.18 -7.89 4.83
CA LEU A 41 11.92 -8.52 5.93
C LEU A 41 11.80 -10.05 5.99
N GLN A 42 10.92 -10.64 5.19
CA GLN A 42 10.86 -12.10 5.02
C GLN A 42 11.81 -12.60 3.94
N GLU A 43 12.13 -11.76 2.95
CA GLU A 43 13.00 -12.13 1.82
C GLU A 43 14.47 -11.93 2.14
N GLU A 44 14.81 -10.87 2.89
CA GLU A 44 16.19 -10.46 3.15
C GLU A 44 16.35 -9.97 4.59
N GLU A 45 17.54 -10.15 5.17
CA GLU A 45 17.89 -9.59 6.47
C GLU A 45 18.37 -8.14 6.31
N TRP A 46 17.81 -7.24 7.12
CA TRP A 46 18.14 -5.81 7.15
C TRP A 46 18.39 -5.36 8.59
N ASP A 47 19.34 -4.46 8.80
CA ASP A 47 19.62 -3.84 10.11
C ASP A 47 18.62 -2.73 10.46
N ILE A 48 17.34 -3.12 10.53
CA ILE A 48 16.23 -2.24 10.89
C ILE A 48 16.06 -2.26 12.41
N ALA A 49 16.15 -1.08 13.03
CA ALA A 49 16.03 -0.92 14.47
C ALA A 49 14.61 -1.22 14.99
N GLY A 50 13.59 -1.11 14.14
CA GLY A 50 12.24 -1.53 14.45
C GLY A 50 11.24 -1.30 13.33
N VAL A 51 10.12 -2.03 13.39
CA VAL A 51 9.01 -1.89 12.44
C VAL A 51 7.72 -1.56 13.17
N ILE A 52 7.02 -0.55 12.67
CA ILE A 52 5.72 -0.10 13.16
C ILE A 52 4.68 -0.45 12.12
N LEU A 53 3.74 -1.32 12.49
CA LEU A 53 2.68 -1.80 11.59
C LEU A 53 1.34 -1.20 12.01
N SER A 54 0.78 -0.36 11.14
CA SER A 54 -0.50 0.30 11.36
C SER A 54 -1.58 -0.31 10.45
N SER A 55 -2.50 -1.09 11.03
CA SER A 55 -3.57 -1.76 10.27
C SER A 55 -3.05 -2.50 9.03
N PRO A 56 -2.03 -3.38 9.14
CA PRO A 56 -1.43 -4.03 7.98
C PRO A 56 -2.45 -4.93 7.26
N CYS A 57 -2.38 -4.97 5.93
CA CYS A 57 -3.24 -5.79 5.09
C CYS A 57 -2.83 -7.27 5.14
N LEU A 58 -2.91 -7.89 6.31
CA LEU A 58 -2.68 -9.31 6.54
C LEU A 58 -4.01 -10.03 6.33
N GLY A 59 -4.25 -10.50 5.10
CA GLY A 59 -5.38 -11.36 4.77
C GLY A 59 -5.25 -12.70 5.50
N LEU A 60 -5.72 -12.77 6.75
CA LEU A 60 -5.81 -14.02 7.50
C LEU A 60 -6.70 -14.99 6.70
N VAL A 61 -6.19 -16.20 6.47
CA VAL A 61 -6.64 -17.21 5.50
C VAL A 61 -8.12 -17.65 5.63
N THR A 62 -8.91 -17.13 6.58
CA THR A 62 -10.34 -17.45 6.68
C THR A 62 -11.22 -16.23 7.05
N LYS A 63 -12.33 -16.11 6.30
CA LYS A 63 -13.48 -15.17 6.36
C LYS A 63 -13.33 -13.81 5.67
N PRO A 64 -14.41 -13.33 5.00
CA PRO A 64 -14.40 -12.09 4.22
C PRO A 64 -14.05 -10.90 5.13
N PRO A 65 -13.28 -9.92 4.63
CA PRO A 65 -12.43 -9.11 5.48
C PRO A 65 -13.27 -8.04 6.14
N LYS A 66 -13.34 -8.08 7.48
CA LYS A 66 -13.86 -6.95 8.29
C LYS A 66 -13.16 -5.63 7.93
N PHE A 67 -11.94 -5.70 7.39
CA PHE A 67 -11.20 -4.57 6.84
C PHE A 67 -11.88 -3.92 5.62
N LEU A 68 -12.43 -4.70 4.68
CA LEU A 68 -13.25 -4.15 3.58
C LEU A 68 -14.52 -3.48 4.12
N ALA A 69 -15.10 -4.02 5.20
CA ALA A 69 -16.22 -3.39 5.89
C ALA A 69 -15.81 -2.07 6.57
N SER A 70 -14.62 -1.98 7.16
CA SER A 70 -14.11 -0.74 7.76
C SER A 70 -13.73 0.32 6.72
N ILE A 71 -13.09 -0.07 5.61
CA ILE A 71 -12.81 0.83 4.48
C ILE A 71 -14.11 1.33 3.87
N SER A 72 -15.08 0.45 3.61
CA SER A 72 -16.38 0.87 3.09
C SER A 72 -17.12 1.78 4.07
N HIS A 73 -17.01 1.58 5.37
CA HIS A 73 -17.59 2.50 6.36
C HIS A 73 -16.89 3.88 6.35
N GLY A 74 -15.56 3.91 6.24
CA GLY A 74 -14.80 5.16 6.10
C GLY A 74 -15.12 5.91 4.81
N LEU A 75 -15.18 5.21 3.67
CA LEU A 75 -15.61 5.76 2.38
C LEU A 75 -17.06 6.26 2.44
N ASN A 76 -17.96 5.56 3.13
CA ASN A 76 -19.34 5.98 3.29
C ASN A 76 -19.48 7.24 4.18
N LEU A 77 -18.53 7.51 5.07
CA LEU A 77 -18.50 8.74 5.88
C LEU A 77 -17.97 9.95 5.09
N VAL A 78 -17.00 9.74 4.19
CA VAL A 78 -16.36 10.82 3.41
C VAL A 78 -17.13 11.12 2.10
N MET A 79 -17.72 10.09 1.48
CA MET A 79 -18.55 10.20 0.27
C MET A 79 -19.67 9.14 0.28
N PRO A 80 -20.78 9.37 1.01
CA PRO A 80 -21.92 8.45 1.07
C PRO A 80 -22.64 8.23 -0.28
N GLN A 81 -22.31 9.02 -1.31
CA GLN A 81 -22.93 8.93 -2.64
C GLN A 81 -22.13 8.09 -3.65
N PHE A 82 -20.95 7.56 -3.31
CA PHE A 82 -20.19 6.70 -4.24
C PHE A 82 -20.74 5.27 -4.21
N ARG A 83 -21.77 5.02 -5.01
CA ARG A 83 -22.20 3.67 -5.35
C ARG A 83 -21.13 3.04 -6.25
N VAL A 84 -20.63 1.87 -5.87
CA VAL A 84 -19.74 1.07 -6.73
C VAL A 84 -20.57 0.58 -7.91
N ASP A 85 -20.55 1.36 -8.99
CA ASP A 85 -21.08 0.97 -10.28
C ASP A 85 -19.94 0.27 -11.03
N SER A 86 -20.08 -1.03 -11.28
CA SER A 86 -19.11 -1.85 -12.01
C SER A 86 -19.20 -1.62 -13.52
N GLY A 87 -19.13 -0.36 -13.94
CA GLY A 87 -19.21 0.09 -15.33
C GLY A 87 -17.90 0.72 -15.77
N LEU A 88 -17.03 -0.09 -16.37
CA LEU A 88 -15.86 0.38 -17.10
C LEU A 88 -16.29 1.42 -18.15
N THR A 89 -15.83 2.67 -18.03
CA THR A 89 -15.65 3.54 -19.19
C THR A 89 -14.23 4.12 -19.23
N PRO A 90 -13.60 4.20 -20.40
CA PRO A 90 -12.15 4.37 -20.55
C PRO A 90 -11.68 5.84 -20.48
N GLU A 91 -12.53 6.78 -20.05
CA GLU A 91 -12.24 8.22 -20.23
C GLU A 91 -11.58 8.93 -19.03
N MET A 92 -11.35 8.24 -17.90
CA MET A 92 -10.84 8.91 -16.68
C MET A 92 -9.39 8.54 -16.30
N ALA A 93 -8.59 8.04 -17.26
CA ALA A 93 -7.25 7.51 -16.97
C ALA A 93 -6.08 8.50 -17.16
N THR A 94 -6.24 9.67 -17.82
CA THR A 94 -5.07 10.52 -18.18
C THR A 94 -5.37 12.02 -18.28
N ARG A 95 -4.42 12.88 -17.89
CA ARG A 95 -4.42 14.34 -18.10
C ARG A 95 -3.79 14.76 -19.45
N SER A 96 -4.09 14.08 -20.55
CA SER A 96 -3.63 14.50 -21.89
C SER A 96 -4.76 15.20 -22.63
N SER A 97 -4.49 16.37 -23.21
CA SER A 97 -5.50 17.30 -23.75
C SER A 97 -5.94 17.01 -25.19
N GLU A 98 -5.69 15.82 -25.71
CA GLU A 98 -6.01 15.48 -27.12
C GLU A 98 -7.35 14.74 -27.28
N VAL A 99 -8.12 14.56 -26.20
CA VAL A 99 -9.45 13.94 -26.25
C VAL A 99 -10.43 14.80 -25.44
N ARG A 100 -10.74 15.98 -25.96
CA ARG A 100 -11.84 16.85 -25.49
C ARG A 100 -12.56 17.48 -26.69
N GLU A 101 -13.08 16.63 -27.58
CA GLU A 101 -14.25 16.95 -28.41
C GLU A 101 -15.44 16.10 -27.93
#